data_AF-A0A496BIY7-F1
#
_entry.id   AF-A0A496BIY7-F1
#
_cell.length_a   1.000
_cell.length_b   1.000
_cell.length_c   1.000
_cell.angle_alpha   90.00
_cell.angle_beta   90.00
_cell.angle_gamma   90.00
#
_symmetry.space_group_name_H-M   'P 1'
#
loop_
_entity.id
_entity.type
_entity.pdbx_description
1 polymer ?
#
loop_
_entity_poly.entity_id
_entity_poly.type
_entity_poly.pdbx_seq_one_letter_code
_entity_poly.pdbx_strand_id
1 'polypeptide(L)'
;MACETLKQKIHDTLKAGSFPDPNYFVDVFDDDDNEHIRILVISRKFNIDKYIRSEREDRVWEDIVQVLSEAELERISRIVAINPEEIKIYT
;
A
#
# COMPACT_ATOMS: atom_id res chain seq x y z
N MET A 1 -12.78 10.98 11.46
CA MET A 1 -13.39 11.70 10.31
C MET A 1 -12.35 12.09 9.25
N ALA A 2 -11.35 12.93 9.52
CA ALA A 2 -10.30 13.24 8.51
C ALA A 2 -9.36 12.06 8.18
N CYS A 3 -9.04 11.21 9.18
CA CYS A 3 -8.22 10.01 8.95
C CYS A 3 -8.94 8.98 8.06
N GLU A 4 -10.22 8.72 8.28
CA GLU A 4 -10.99 7.78 7.45
C GLU A 4 -11.13 8.26 6.01
N THR A 5 -11.34 9.56 5.78
CA THR A 5 -11.35 10.12 4.42
C THR A 5 -10.02 9.93 3.71
N LEU A 6 -8.89 10.13 4.40
CA LEU A 6 -7.56 9.91 3.84
C LEU A 6 -7.31 8.43 3.53
N LYS A 7 -7.66 7.53 4.45
CA LYS A 7 -7.54 6.08 4.23
C LYS A 7 -8.37 5.62 3.03
N GLN A 8 -9.61 6.12 2.91
CA GLN A 8 -10.47 5.83 1.76
C GLN A 8 -9.88 6.35 0.45
N LYS A 9 -9.34 7.58 0.44
CA LYS A 9 -8.68 8.16 -0.73
C LYS A 9 -7.47 7.33 -1.19
N ILE A 10 -6.62 6.89 -0.26
CA ILE A 10 -5.47 6.01 -0.54
C ILE A 10 -5.97 4.67 -1.08
N HIS A 11 -6.93 4.06 -0.40
CA HIS A 11 -7.50 2.78 -0.81
C HIS A 11 -8.06 2.85 -2.24
N ASP A 12 -8.87 3.85 -2.56
CA ASP A 12 -9.49 3.99 -3.88
C ASP A 12 -8.47 4.26 -4.97
N THR A 13 -7.45 5.07 -4.68
CA THR A 13 -6.33 5.33 -5.61
C THR A 13 -5.60 4.03 -5.94
N LEU A 14 -5.20 3.27 -4.93
CA LEU A 14 -4.50 2.01 -5.14
C LEU A 14 -5.41 0.98 -5.80
N LYS A 15 -6.70 0.94 -5.45
CA LYS A 15 -7.66 -0.01 -6.05
C LYS A 15 -7.88 0.26 -7.54
N ALA A 16 -7.88 1.53 -7.94
CA ALA A 16 -7.94 1.95 -9.34
C ALA A 16 -6.59 1.86 -10.07
N GLY A 17 -5.49 1.75 -9.32
CA GLY A 17 -4.11 1.82 -9.78
C GLY A 17 -3.59 0.56 -10.48
N SER A 18 -2.26 0.46 -10.50
CA SER A 18 -1.51 -0.29 -11.53
C SER A 18 -1.37 -1.80 -11.30
N PHE A 19 -2.02 -2.36 -10.28
CA PHE A 19 -1.81 -3.74 -9.84
C PHE A 19 -3.00 -4.71 -10.01
N PRO A 20 -3.89 -4.59 -11.03
CA PRO A 20 -5.02 -5.48 -11.14
C PRO A 20 -4.55 -6.93 -11.38
N ASP A 21 -4.88 -7.80 -10.45
CA ASP A 21 -4.73 -9.25 -10.55
C ASP A 21 -5.76 -9.97 -9.64
N PRO A 22 -6.03 -11.27 -9.86
CA PRO A 22 -7.07 -12.00 -9.11
C PRO A 22 -6.85 -12.06 -7.59
N ASN A 23 -5.61 -11.88 -7.14
CA ASN A 23 -5.23 -11.88 -5.72
C ASN A 23 -4.87 -10.47 -5.24
N TYR A 24 -5.26 -9.45 -6.00
CA TYR A 24 -4.99 -8.07 -5.66
C TYR A 24 -5.80 -7.60 -4.44
N PHE A 25 -5.08 -7.30 -3.38
CA PHE A 25 -5.64 -6.85 -2.12
C PHE A 25 -4.91 -5.60 -1.64
N VAL A 26 -5.68 -4.65 -1.12
CA VAL A 26 -5.19 -3.40 -0.54
C VAL A 26 -5.86 -3.25 0.80
N ASP A 27 -5.06 -2.91 1.81
CA ASP A 27 -5.56 -2.47 3.10
C ASP A 27 -4.81 -1.22 3.56
N VAL A 28 -5.55 -0.32 4.20
CA VAL A 28 -5.04 0.96 4.68
C VAL A 28 -5.56 1.14 6.11
N PHE A 29 -4.64 1.09 7.06
CA PHE A 29 -4.99 1.03 8.48
C PHE A 29 -4.11 1.98 9.29
N ASP A 30 -4.60 2.36 10.47
CA ASP A 30 -3.87 3.26 11.35
C ASP A 30 -2.66 2.52 11.95
N ASP A 31 -1.58 3.27 12.19
CA ASP A 31 -0.46 2.84 13.01
C ASP A 31 -0.86 2.82 14.50
N ASP A 32 -0.02 2.25 15.36
CA ASP A 32 -0.25 2.11 16.80
C ASP A 32 -0.44 3.48 17.49
N ASP A 33 0.04 4.58 16.89
CA ASP A 33 -0.10 5.94 17.38
C ASP A 33 -1.39 6.66 16.94
N ASN A 34 -2.20 6.06 16.05
CA ASN A 34 -3.41 6.64 15.43
C ASN A 34 -3.20 7.96 14.67
N GLU A 35 -1.97 8.43 14.53
CA GLU A 35 -1.63 9.65 13.78
C GLU A 35 -1.16 9.29 12.37
N HIS A 36 -0.44 8.18 12.25
CA HIS A 36 0.10 7.67 11.01
C HIS A 36 -0.71 6.52 10.42
N ILE A 37 -0.48 6.27 9.14
CA ILE A 37 -1.16 5.27 8.33
C ILE A 37 -0.13 4.29 7.80
N ARG A 38 -0.48 3.01 7.87
CA ARG A 38 0.23 1.92 7.21
C ARG A 38 -0.59 1.42 6.03
N ILE A 39 0.12 1.03 4.97
CA ILE A 39 -0.46 0.55 3.72
C ILE A 39 0.05 -0.86 3.46
N LEU A 40 -0.85 -1.80 3.23
CA LEU A 40 -0.54 -3.15 2.78
C LEU A 40 -1.09 -3.35 1.37
N VAL A 41 -0.23 -3.76 0.45
CA VAL A 41 -0.61 -4.12 -0.92
C VAL A 41 -0.11 -5.53 -1.19
N ILE A 42 -1.03 -6.42 -1.57
CA ILE A 42 -0.73 -7.80 -1.97
C ILE A 42 -1.04 -7.93 -3.46
N SER A 43 -0.05 -8.31 -4.26
CA SER A 43 -0.23 -8.47 -5.70
C SER A 43 0.81 -9.42 -6.28
N ARG A 44 0.42 -10.27 -7.25
CA ARG A 44 1.39 -11.06 -8.05
C ARG A 44 2.25 -10.21 -8.98
N LYS A 45 1.90 -8.94 -9.20
CA LYS A 45 2.71 -7.99 -9.98
C LYS A 45 4.02 -7.64 -9.26
N PHE A 46 4.09 -7.83 -7.95
CA PHE A 46 5.29 -7.74 -7.14
C PHE A 46 6.16 -9.00 -7.32
N ASN A 47 6.59 -9.28 -8.56
CA ASN A 47 7.41 -10.45 -8.87
C ASN A 47 8.72 -10.44 -8.06
N ILE A 48 8.91 -11.46 -7.22
CA ILE A 48 10.02 -11.57 -6.26
C ILE A 48 11.37 -11.79 -6.94
N ASP A 49 11.39 -12.39 -8.12
CA ASP A 49 12.60 -12.61 -8.91
C ASP A 49 13.03 -11.33 -9.65
N LYS A 50 12.11 -10.37 -9.77
CA LYS A 50 12.30 -9.14 -10.53
C LYS A 50 12.51 -7.91 -9.65
N TYR A 51 11.82 -7.84 -8.52
CA TYR A 51 11.78 -6.65 -7.68
C TYR A 51 12.23 -6.95 -6.25
N ILE A 52 13.23 -6.22 -5.78
CA ILE A 52 13.55 -6.21 -4.35
C ILE A 52 12.44 -5.49 -3.57
N ARG A 53 12.42 -5.65 -2.26
CA ARG A 53 11.35 -5.10 -1.40
C ARG A 53 11.13 -3.60 -1.62
N SER A 54 12.19 -2.80 -1.61
CA SER A 54 12.08 -1.34 -1.75
C SER A 54 11.48 -0.94 -3.10
N GLU A 55 11.88 -1.58 -4.19
CA GLU A 55 11.32 -1.29 -5.52
C GLU A 55 9.82 -1.58 -5.61
N ARG A 56 9.33 -2.56 -4.84
CA ARG A 56 7.89 -2.85 -4.77
C ARG A 56 7.15 -1.75 -4.00
N GLU A 57 7.73 -1.30 -2.90
CA GLU A 57 7.21 -0.19 -2.08
C GLU A 57 7.24 1.14 -2.87
N ASP A 58 8.32 1.41 -3.62
CA ASP A 58 8.47 2.60 -4.47
C ASP A 58 7.38 2.68 -5.54
N ARG A 59 7.02 1.55 -6.16
CA ARG A 59 5.93 1.50 -7.14
C ARG A 59 4.57 1.82 -6.56
N VAL A 60 4.32 1.42 -5.31
CA VAL A 60 3.09 1.81 -4.60
C VAL A 60 3.14 3.30 -4.27
N TRP A 61 4.32 3.80 -3.87
CA TRP A 61 4.54 5.22 -3.60
C TRP A 61 4.30 6.10 -4.84
N GLU A 62 4.74 5.66 -6.03
CA GLU A 62 4.53 6.35 -7.30
C GLU A 62 3.06 6.59 -7.64
N ASP A 63 2.16 5.64 -7.30
CA ASP A 63 0.71 5.80 -7.51
C ASP A 63 0.10 6.80 -6.51
N ILE A 64 0.60 6.83 -5.26
CA ILE A 64 0.05 7.64 -4.18
C ILE A 64 0.51 9.11 -4.25
N VAL A 65 1.79 9.35 -4.59
CA VAL A 65 2.38 10.70 -4.63
C VAL A 65 1.71 11.61 -5.66
N GLN A 66 1.03 11.03 -6.65
CA GLN A 66 0.33 11.77 -7.70
C GLN A 66 -1.00 12.38 -7.23
N VAL A 67 -1.57 11.89 -6.13
CA VAL A 67 -2.93 12.25 -5.69
C VAL A 67 -2.99 12.85 -4.28
N LEU A 68 -1.97 12.63 -3.47
CA LEU A 68 -1.90 13.15 -2.11
C LEU A 68 -1.11 14.47 -2.04
N SER A 69 -1.55 15.35 -1.15
CA SER A 69 -0.80 16.53 -0.74
C SER A 69 0.39 16.16 0.15
N GLU A 70 1.36 17.06 0.28
CA GLU A 70 2.55 16.87 1.13
C GLU A 70 2.17 16.51 2.59
N ALA A 71 1.23 17.24 3.18
CA ALA A 71 0.74 16.97 4.54
C ALA A 71 0.00 15.63 4.67
N GLU A 72 -0.62 15.12 3.60
CA GLU A 72 -1.22 13.78 3.59
C GLU A 72 -0.14 12.69 3.48
N LEU A 73 0.91 12.94 2.68
CA LEU A 73 2.04 12.02 2.49
C LEU A 73 2.85 11.85 3.79
N GLU A 74 3.05 12.92 4.55
CA GLU A 74 3.74 12.89 5.86
C GLU A 74 3.07 11.94 6.86
N ARG A 75 1.77 11.63 6.67
CA ARG A 75 1.05 10.70 7.54
C ARG A 75 1.31 9.24 7.21
N ILE A 76 1.95 8.91 6.09
CA ILE A 76 2.24 7.53 5.72
C ILE A 76 3.53 7.11 6.42
N SER A 77 3.43 6.26 7.44
CA SER A 77 4.61 5.75 8.16
C SER A 77 5.23 4.54 7.48
N ARG A 78 4.43 3.74 6.77
CA ARG A 78 4.91 2.49 6.18
C ARG A 78 4.08 1.99 5.01
N ILE A 79 4.78 1.47 4.01
CA ILE A 79 4.21 0.67 2.93
C ILE A 79 4.78 -0.76 3.03
N VAL A 80 3.92 -1.75 2.79
CA VAL A 80 4.31 -3.14 2.64
C VAL A 80 3.70 -3.64 1.32
N ALA A 81 4.57 -3.95 0.35
CA ALA A 81 4.19 -4.47 -0.95
C ALA A 81 4.71 -5.91 -1.10
N ILE A 82 3.80 -6.89 -1.10
CA ILE A 82 4.15 -8.31 -0.99
C ILE A 82 3.50 -9.16 -2.09
N ASN A 83 4.25 -10.13 -2.59
CA ASN A 83 3.67 -11.18 -3.43
C ASN A 83 2.93 -12.17 -2.52
N PRO A 84 1.70 -12.58 -2.84
CA PRO A 84 0.97 -13.56 -2.03
C PRO A 84 1.75 -14.88 -1.80
N GLU A 85 2.66 -15.26 -2.69
CA GLU A 85 3.50 -16.46 -2.58
C GLU A 85 4.58 -16.35 -1.48
N GLU A 86 4.91 -15.14 -1.02
CA GLU A 86 5.84 -14.91 0.10
C GLU A 86 5.19 -15.09 1.48
N ILE A 87 3.85 -15.14 1.54
CA ILE A 87 3.10 -15.20 2.80
C ILE A 87 3.15 -16.63 3.33
N LYS A 88 3.95 -16.86 4.37
CA LYS A 88 3.94 -18.12 5.11
C LYS A 88 2.82 -18.12 6.13
N ILE A 89 1.83 -18.99 5.93
CA ILE A 89 0.79 -19.26 6.93
C ILE A 89 1.36 -20.29 7.91
N TYR A 90 1.63 -19.87 9.15
CA TYR A 90 1.89 -20.79 10.24
C TYR A 90 0.55 -21.18 10.85
N THR A 91 0.07 -22.38 10.48
CA THR A 91 -1.10 -23.02 11.08
C THR A 91 -0.74 -23.79 12.33
#